data_AF-A0A952GEZ0-F1
#
_entry.id   AF-A0A952GEZ0-F1
#
_cell.length_a   1.000
_cell.length_b   1.000
_cell.length_c   1.000
_cell.angle_alpha   90.00
_cell.angle_beta   90.00
_cell.angle_gamma   90.00
#
_symmetry.space_group_name_H-M   'P 1'
#
loop_
_entity.id
_entity.type
_entity.pdbx_description
1 polymer ?
#
loop_
_entity_poly.entity_id
_entity_poly.type
_entity_poly.pdbx_seq_one_letter_code
_entity_poly.pdbx_strand_id
1 'polypeptide(L)'
;MKKRHLEIAATAADTSLNIGPTGSSSLFTRREVLEMAGMAGLAGLTGFVPGAMAQTSGRRPRIACLVSYWGLPTSHADWIVNKLLDGYWWQGAHTPSQVDVVSVYIHQFDTSLLGQKVCKAKNIPIFKTPGEAVTLGGKDLAVDGVVIVAEHGNYPTDLKGHWLLPRWWIYQQVIKVFEQSNRSVPVFNDKHLSYSWDDAKWMFDKSRE
;
A
#
# COMPACT_ATOMS: atom_id res chain seq x y z
N MET A 1 44.76 28.73 -40.06
CA MET A 1 45.61 27.73 -39.37
C MET A 1 45.01 27.49 -37.99
N LYS A 2 44.90 26.29 -37.41
CA LYS A 2 45.10 24.91 -37.90
C LYS A 2 44.18 24.01 -37.03
N LYS A 3 43.33 23.15 -37.61
CA LYS A 3 42.45 22.23 -36.86
C LYS A 3 43.25 21.12 -36.17
N ARG A 4 42.76 20.60 -35.04
CA ARG A 4 42.98 19.20 -34.61
C ARG A 4 41.70 18.61 -34.01
N HIS A 5 41.10 17.68 -34.75
CA HIS A 5 40.22 16.65 -34.19
C HIS A 5 41.10 15.52 -33.63
N LEU A 6 40.56 14.73 -32.69
CA LEU A 6 41.08 13.43 -32.29
C LEU A 6 39.90 12.47 -32.19
N GLU A 7 39.65 11.77 -33.28
CA GLU A 7 38.90 10.50 -33.28
C GLU A 7 39.94 9.36 -33.26
N ILE A 8 39.67 8.30 -32.51
CA ILE A 8 40.30 7.00 -32.72
C ILE A 8 39.19 5.94 -32.61
N ALA A 9 38.98 5.21 -33.71
CA ALA A 9 38.18 4.01 -33.76
C ALA A 9 38.88 2.95 -34.62
N ALA A 10 39.07 1.74 -34.07
CA ALA A 10 39.27 0.47 -34.79
C ALA A 10 39.16 -0.68 -33.75
N THR A 11 38.25 -1.67 -33.86
CA THR A 11 38.38 -2.98 -34.56
C THR A 11 39.65 -3.78 -34.21
N ALA A 12 39.66 -5.10 -33.98
CA ALA A 12 38.66 -6.20 -33.94
C ALA A 12 39.19 -7.33 -33.00
N ALA A 13 38.68 -8.56 -32.81
CA ALA A 13 37.60 -9.36 -33.43
C ALA A 13 37.09 -10.49 -32.46
N ASP A 14 36.25 -11.39 -33.00
CA ASP A 14 35.82 -12.74 -32.58
C ASP A 14 36.70 -13.54 -31.58
N THR A 15 36.14 -14.39 -30.69
CA THR A 15 35.64 -15.74 -31.07
C THR A 15 34.68 -16.34 -30.02
N SER A 16 33.67 -17.08 -30.50
CA SER A 16 32.64 -17.83 -29.77
C SER A 16 33.14 -19.03 -28.94
N LEU A 17 32.40 -19.47 -27.90
CA LEU A 17 32.31 -20.90 -27.50
C LEU A 17 31.08 -21.23 -26.59
N ASN A 18 30.17 -22.06 -27.13
CA ASN A 18 29.34 -23.14 -26.55
C ASN A 18 28.68 -23.11 -25.14
N ILE A 19 27.33 -23.08 -25.16
CA ILE A 19 26.34 -24.09 -24.66
C ILE A 19 26.57 -24.82 -23.30
N GLY A 20 25.66 -24.54 -22.34
CA GLY A 20 25.02 -25.51 -21.42
C GLY A 20 25.79 -25.97 -20.16
N PRO A 21 25.11 -26.54 -19.12
CA PRO A 21 23.71 -27.00 -19.08
C PRO A 21 22.81 -26.34 -18.00
N THR A 22 21.52 -26.64 -18.05
CA THR A 22 20.51 -26.33 -17.02
C THR A 22 20.74 -27.10 -15.71
N GLY A 23 20.89 -26.37 -14.59
CA GLY A 23 20.96 -26.95 -13.25
C GLY A 23 19.66 -26.76 -12.46
N SER A 24 18.85 -27.82 -12.37
CA SER A 24 17.79 -27.94 -11.36
C SER A 24 18.41 -28.39 -10.04
N SER A 25 18.12 -27.71 -8.93
CA SER A 25 18.48 -28.17 -7.58
C SER A 25 17.34 -27.93 -6.58
N SER A 26 16.36 -28.83 -6.63
CA SER A 26 15.53 -29.10 -5.44
C SER A 26 16.43 -29.67 -4.34
N LEU A 27 16.46 -29.03 -3.17
CA LEU A 27 17.25 -29.47 -2.02
C LEU A 27 16.47 -29.29 -0.71
N PHE A 28 15.31 -29.95 -0.60
CA PHE A 28 14.84 -30.41 0.71
C PHE A 28 15.48 -31.77 0.99
N THR A 29 16.19 -31.87 2.10
CA THR A 29 16.80 -33.11 2.56
C THR A 29 15.76 -34.04 3.17
N ARG A 30 16.03 -35.35 3.14
CA ARG A 30 15.11 -36.37 3.69
C ARG A 30 14.86 -36.23 5.21
N ARG A 31 15.66 -35.44 5.93
CA ARG A 31 15.47 -35.15 7.36
C ARG A 31 14.44 -34.04 7.59
N GLU A 32 14.51 -32.95 6.82
CA GLU A 32 13.55 -31.83 6.89
C GLU A 32 12.11 -32.29 6.56
N VAL A 33 11.97 -33.25 5.63
CA VAL A 33 10.67 -33.87 5.31
C VAL A 33 10.12 -34.68 6.50
N LEU A 34 10.96 -35.35 7.29
CA LEU A 34 10.53 -36.08 8.48
C LEU A 34 10.17 -35.14 9.64
N GLU A 35 10.91 -34.05 9.82
CA GLU A 35 10.62 -33.04 10.85
C GLU A 35 9.30 -32.31 10.60
N MET A 36 8.98 -31.95 9.35
CA MET A 36 7.66 -31.42 9.00
C MET A 36 6.52 -32.42 9.24
N ALA A 37 6.74 -33.71 8.98
CA ALA A 37 5.73 -34.74 9.25
C ALA A 37 5.46 -34.93 10.75
N GLY A 38 6.49 -34.83 11.60
CA GLY A 38 6.35 -34.92 13.06
C GLY A 38 5.52 -33.78 13.65
N MET A 39 5.72 -32.54 13.18
CA MET A 39 4.96 -31.36 13.65
C MET A 39 3.48 -31.39 13.26
N ALA A 40 3.15 -31.93 12.08
CA ALA A 40 1.76 -32.10 11.66
C ALA A 40 0.97 -33.09 12.55
N GLY A 41 1.65 -34.15 13.03
CA GLY A 41 1.03 -35.16 13.90
C GLY A 41 0.62 -34.63 15.28
N LEU A 42 1.36 -33.68 15.85
CA LEU A 42 1.04 -33.11 17.16
C LEU A 42 -0.08 -32.05 17.11
N ALA A 43 -0.19 -31.28 16.02
CA ALA A 43 -1.21 -30.25 15.87
C ALA A 43 -2.64 -30.81 15.77
N GLY A 44 -2.81 -32.03 15.23
CA GLY A 44 -4.10 -32.70 15.11
C GLY A 44 -4.78 -33.06 16.44
N LEU A 45 -4.04 -33.05 17.56
CA LEU A 45 -4.57 -33.42 18.89
C LEU A 45 -4.86 -32.22 19.80
N THR A 46 -4.49 -31.00 19.41
CA THR A 46 -4.63 -29.79 20.26
C THR A 46 -5.68 -28.79 19.76
N GLY A 47 -6.40 -29.09 18.68
CA GLY A 47 -7.48 -28.25 18.16
C GLY A 47 -7.03 -26.94 17.53
N PHE A 48 -5.72 -26.69 17.43
CA PHE A 48 -5.18 -25.54 16.69
C PHE A 48 -5.32 -25.78 15.20
N VAL A 49 -6.43 -25.33 14.63
CA VAL A 49 -6.51 -25.04 13.19
C VAL A 49 -5.72 -23.75 12.97
N PRO A 50 -4.58 -23.76 12.26
CA PRO A 50 -3.95 -22.52 11.84
C PRO A 50 -4.94 -21.85 10.89
N GLY A 51 -5.43 -20.67 11.25
CA GLY A 51 -6.32 -19.90 10.38
C GLY A 51 -5.67 -19.79 9.01
N ALA A 52 -6.38 -20.25 7.97
CA ALA A 52 -5.82 -20.36 6.63
C ALA A 52 -5.45 -18.97 6.10
N MET A 53 -4.20 -18.56 6.33
CA MET A 53 -3.55 -17.51 5.57
C MET A 53 -3.58 -17.97 4.12
N ALA A 54 -4.53 -17.42 3.35
CA ALA A 54 -4.66 -17.69 1.94
C ALA A 54 -3.34 -17.28 1.26
N GLN A 55 -2.48 -18.27 1.03
CA GLN A 55 -1.29 -18.17 0.18
C GLN A 55 -1.77 -18.00 -1.26
N THR A 56 -2.27 -16.80 -1.54
CA THR A 56 -2.45 -16.34 -2.90
C THR A 56 -1.06 -16.14 -3.48
N SER A 57 -0.63 -17.04 -4.37
CA SER A 57 0.45 -16.78 -5.32
C SER A 57 -0.03 -15.77 -6.37
N GLY A 58 -0.57 -14.65 -5.90
CA GLY A 58 -1.54 -13.82 -6.59
C GLY A 58 -1.04 -12.41 -6.83
N ARG A 59 -1.81 -11.69 -7.66
CA ARG A 59 -1.64 -10.26 -7.94
C ARG A 59 -1.40 -9.45 -6.66
N ARG A 60 -0.57 -8.42 -6.75
CA ARG A 60 -0.36 -7.46 -5.67
C ARG A 60 -1.71 -6.91 -5.18
N PRO A 61 -1.92 -6.75 -3.85
CA PRO A 61 -3.13 -6.15 -3.33
C PRO A 61 -3.32 -4.73 -3.86
N ARG A 62 -4.54 -4.42 -4.29
CA ARG A 62 -4.93 -3.12 -4.83
C ARG A 62 -5.39 -2.24 -3.68
N ILE A 63 -4.73 -1.12 -3.46
CA ILE A 63 -4.96 -0.24 -2.30
C ILE A 63 -5.56 1.10 -2.74
N ALA A 64 -6.59 1.56 -2.01
CA ALA A 64 -7.07 2.93 -2.06
C ALA A 64 -6.37 3.77 -0.98
N CYS A 65 -5.81 4.93 -1.33
CA CYS A 65 -5.25 5.88 -0.37
C CYS A 65 -6.16 7.09 -0.18
N LEU A 66 -6.67 7.29 1.03
CA LEU A 66 -7.62 8.35 1.38
C LEU A 66 -6.91 9.36 2.28
N VAL A 67 -6.60 10.54 1.76
CA VAL A 67 -5.75 11.52 2.44
C VAL A 67 -6.46 12.85 2.67
N SER A 68 -6.20 13.49 3.82
CA SER A 68 -6.76 14.81 4.12
C SER A 68 -6.06 15.93 3.34
N TYR A 69 -4.73 15.86 3.25
CA TYR A 69 -3.88 16.86 2.62
C TYR A 69 -2.55 16.24 2.16
N TRP A 70 -2.11 16.61 0.95
CA TRP A 70 -0.85 16.16 0.35
C TRP A 70 -0.21 17.29 -0.48
N GLY A 71 0.09 18.42 0.15
CA GLY A 71 0.72 19.58 -0.51
C GLY A 71 2.24 19.71 -0.35
N LEU A 72 2.85 19.01 0.63
CA LEU A 72 4.25 19.18 1.02
C LEU A 72 5.00 17.84 1.14
N PRO A 73 6.33 17.78 0.89
CA PRO A 73 7.15 16.57 1.11
C PRO A 73 7.27 16.14 2.58
N THR A 74 6.91 17.02 3.51
CA THR A 74 6.79 16.73 4.94
C THR A 74 5.39 16.28 5.35
N SER A 75 4.46 16.12 4.39
CA SER A 75 3.10 15.68 4.72
C SER A 75 3.07 14.19 5.07
N HIS A 76 2.32 13.79 6.10
CA HIS A 76 2.15 12.37 6.47
C HIS A 76 1.67 11.54 5.27
N ALA A 77 0.83 12.12 4.40
CA ALA A 77 0.42 11.50 3.15
C ALA A 77 1.62 11.14 2.26
N ASP A 78 2.55 12.09 2.04
CA ASP A 78 3.78 11.84 1.27
C ASP A 78 4.66 10.74 1.91
N TRP A 79 4.84 10.78 3.24
CA TRP A 79 5.68 9.82 3.98
C TRP A 79 5.15 8.38 4.00
N ILE A 80 3.84 8.20 3.86
CA ILE A 80 3.19 6.88 3.87
C ILE A 80 2.92 6.42 2.44
N VAL A 81 2.22 7.23 1.64
CA VAL A 81 1.77 6.83 0.30
C VAL A 81 2.94 6.60 -0.64
N ASN A 82 4.01 7.42 -0.61
CA ASN A 82 5.17 7.17 -1.48
C ASN A 82 5.87 5.83 -1.18
N LYS A 83 5.81 5.33 0.07
CA LYS A 83 6.34 4.00 0.40
C LYS A 83 5.50 2.86 -0.17
N LEU A 84 4.20 3.08 -0.33
CA LEU A 84 3.27 2.16 -1.01
C LEU A 84 3.38 2.24 -2.54
N LEU A 85 3.87 3.36 -3.08
CA LEU A 85 4.10 3.56 -4.51
C LEU A 85 5.46 3.00 -4.97
N ASP A 86 6.54 3.42 -4.32
CA ASP A 86 7.92 3.22 -4.77
C ASP A 86 8.71 2.22 -3.90
N GLY A 87 8.11 1.71 -2.83
CA GLY A 87 8.81 0.96 -1.81
C GLY A 87 9.62 1.88 -0.89
N TYR A 88 10.57 1.30 -0.15
CA TYR A 88 11.35 2.04 0.84
C TYR A 88 12.75 1.46 0.99
N TRP A 89 13.67 2.27 1.51
CA TRP A 89 15.01 1.83 1.86
C TRP A 89 15.07 1.42 3.33
N TRP A 90 15.64 0.26 3.62
CA TRP A 90 15.82 -0.27 4.97
C TRP A 90 17.10 -1.08 5.06
N GLN A 91 17.90 -0.85 6.11
CA GLN A 91 19.17 -1.56 6.35
C GLN A 91 20.13 -1.59 5.14
N GLY A 92 20.15 -0.52 4.33
CA GLY A 92 20.99 -0.41 3.13
C GLY A 92 20.45 -1.09 1.87
N ALA A 93 19.33 -1.81 1.95
CA ALA A 93 18.64 -2.41 0.81
C ALA A 93 17.39 -1.62 0.41
N HIS A 94 17.03 -1.66 -0.87
CA HIS A 94 15.71 -1.20 -1.35
C HIS A 94 14.71 -2.37 -1.26
N THR A 95 13.62 -2.15 -0.53
CA THR A 95 12.47 -3.03 -0.50
C THR A 95 11.42 -2.48 -1.47
N PRO A 96 11.14 -3.13 -2.61
CA PRO A 96 10.11 -2.68 -3.54
C PRO A 96 8.71 -2.78 -2.92
N SER A 97 7.77 -1.95 -3.38
CA SER A 97 6.39 -2.06 -2.93
C SER A 97 5.79 -3.43 -3.29
N GLN A 98 5.03 -3.99 -2.35
CA GLN A 98 4.32 -5.26 -2.49
C GLN A 98 2.83 -5.06 -2.81
N VAL A 99 2.38 -3.80 -2.92
CA VAL A 99 1.00 -3.41 -3.21
C VAL A 99 0.95 -2.47 -4.41
N ASP A 100 -0.20 -2.38 -5.06
CA ASP A 100 -0.44 -1.42 -6.13
C ASP A 100 -1.47 -0.39 -5.64
N VAL A 101 -1.09 0.89 -5.55
CA VAL A 101 -2.03 1.98 -5.24
C VAL A 101 -2.84 2.28 -6.49
N VAL A 102 -4.14 2.00 -6.46
CA VAL A 102 -5.02 2.05 -7.65
C VAL A 102 -5.93 3.27 -7.69
N SER A 103 -6.07 3.97 -6.57
CA SER A 103 -6.92 5.15 -6.44
C SER A 103 -6.48 6.01 -5.26
N VAL A 104 -6.71 7.31 -5.40
CA VAL A 104 -6.49 8.28 -4.32
C VAL A 104 -7.75 9.14 -4.14
N TYR A 105 -8.08 9.45 -2.89
CA TYR A 105 -8.96 10.56 -2.53
C TYR A 105 -8.14 11.61 -1.79
N ILE A 106 -8.31 12.88 -2.15
CA ILE A 106 -7.67 14.01 -1.47
C ILE A 106 -8.75 14.98 -1.01
N HIS A 107 -8.96 15.15 0.29
CA HIS A 107 -10.01 16.04 0.80
C HIS A 107 -9.73 17.50 0.45
N GLN A 108 -8.53 18.02 0.76
CA GLN A 108 -8.11 19.36 0.37
C GLN A 108 -7.37 19.33 -0.97
N PHE A 109 -8.09 18.98 -2.04
CA PHE A 109 -7.52 18.76 -3.38
C PHE A 109 -6.74 19.97 -3.90
N ASP A 110 -7.33 21.17 -3.86
CA ASP A 110 -6.78 22.38 -4.49
C ASP A 110 -5.44 22.82 -3.88
N THR A 111 -5.25 22.60 -2.57
CA THR A 111 -4.02 22.94 -1.84
C THR A 111 -2.98 21.80 -1.87
N SER A 112 -3.35 20.63 -2.39
CA SER A 112 -2.51 19.41 -2.42
C SER A 112 -1.77 19.23 -3.75
N LEU A 113 -1.09 20.28 -4.20
CA LEU A 113 -0.40 20.32 -5.50
C LEU A 113 0.68 19.24 -5.67
N LEU A 114 1.28 18.74 -4.58
CA LEU A 114 2.25 17.66 -4.63
C LEU A 114 1.57 16.33 -4.95
N GLY A 115 0.53 15.95 -4.22
CA GLY A 115 -0.25 14.74 -4.46
C GLY A 115 -0.85 14.69 -5.87
N GLN A 116 -1.34 15.82 -6.37
CA GLN A 116 -1.78 15.94 -7.77
C GLN A 116 -0.67 15.59 -8.77
N LYS A 117 0.56 16.11 -8.56
CA LYS A 117 1.72 15.83 -9.42
C LYS A 117 2.16 14.36 -9.33
N VAL A 118 2.21 13.78 -8.12
CA VAL A 118 2.60 12.38 -7.91
C VAL A 118 1.59 11.44 -8.58
N CYS A 119 0.29 11.62 -8.33
CA CYS A 119 -0.75 10.78 -8.95
C CYS A 119 -0.74 10.89 -10.48
N LYS A 120 -0.58 12.11 -11.02
CA LYS A 120 -0.46 12.32 -12.47
C LYS A 120 0.79 11.64 -13.06
N ALA A 121 1.93 11.72 -12.39
CA ALA A 121 3.17 11.08 -12.84
C ALA A 121 3.10 9.54 -12.79
N LYS A 122 2.34 8.97 -11.85
CA LYS A 122 2.11 7.53 -11.68
C LYS A 122 0.88 6.99 -12.42
N ASN A 123 0.14 7.84 -13.14
CA ASN A 123 -1.13 7.52 -13.79
C ASN A 123 -2.20 6.94 -12.84
N ILE A 124 -2.28 7.47 -11.62
CA ILE A 124 -3.25 7.05 -10.60
C ILE A 124 -4.45 8.02 -10.59
N PRO A 125 -5.70 7.53 -10.70
CA PRO A 125 -6.88 8.37 -10.66
C PRO A 125 -7.11 8.95 -9.26
N ILE A 126 -7.44 10.26 -9.22
CA ILE A 126 -7.92 10.94 -8.02
C ILE A 126 -9.45 11.09 -8.12
N PHE A 127 -10.17 10.63 -7.10
CA PHE A 127 -11.63 10.68 -7.02
C PHE A 127 -12.12 11.82 -6.11
N LYS A 128 -13.39 12.21 -6.24
CA LYS A 128 -13.98 13.35 -5.52
C LYS A 128 -14.55 12.97 -4.16
N THR A 129 -14.78 11.67 -3.90
CA THR A 129 -15.25 11.18 -2.61
C THR A 129 -14.45 9.96 -2.14
N PRO A 130 -14.40 9.68 -0.83
CA PRO A 130 -13.78 8.44 -0.33
C PRO A 130 -14.43 7.18 -0.89
N GLY A 131 -15.76 7.20 -1.05
CA GLY A 131 -16.54 6.09 -1.60
C GLY A 131 -16.14 5.76 -3.04
N GLU A 132 -16.13 6.76 -3.92
CA GLU A 132 -15.66 6.59 -5.31
C GLU A 132 -14.23 6.05 -5.39
N ALA A 133 -13.33 6.45 -4.48
CA ALA A 133 -11.97 5.95 -4.46
C ALA A 133 -11.90 4.45 -4.12
N VAL A 134 -12.71 3.95 -3.18
CA VAL A 134 -12.74 2.52 -2.82
C VAL A 134 -13.55 1.65 -3.80
N THR A 135 -14.50 2.24 -4.55
CA THR A 135 -15.24 1.55 -5.63
C THR A 135 -14.65 1.73 -7.02
N LEU A 136 -13.60 2.56 -7.18
CA LEU A 136 -13.03 2.99 -8.47
C LEU A 136 -14.07 3.65 -9.41
N GLY A 137 -15.04 4.37 -8.83
CA GLY A 137 -16.18 4.94 -9.55
C GLY A 137 -17.30 3.93 -9.88
N GLY A 138 -17.14 2.67 -9.48
CA GLY A 138 -18.18 1.65 -9.53
C GLY A 138 -19.19 1.75 -8.37
N LYS A 139 -20.07 0.76 -8.27
CA LYS A 139 -21.04 0.62 -7.17
C LYS A 139 -20.49 -0.14 -5.96
N ASP A 140 -19.68 -1.17 -6.22
CA ASP A 140 -19.21 -2.12 -5.23
C ASP A 140 -17.72 -1.93 -4.88
N LEU A 141 -17.30 -2.47 -3.74
CA LEU A 141 -15.92 -2.37 -3.26
C LEU A 141 -14.92 -3.05 -4.21
N ALA A 142 -14.09 -2.26 -4.88
CA ALA A 142 -13.22 -2.72 -5.98
C ALA A 142 -11.72 -2.85 -5.60
N VAL A 143 -11.37 -2.55 -4.35
CA VAL A 143 -10.01 -2.65 -3.79
C VAL A 143 -9.85 -3.85 -2.84
N ASP A 144 -8.62 -4.14 -2.42
CA ASP A 144 -8.26 -5.21 -1.48
C ASP A 144 -7.79 -4.67 -0.11
N GLY A 145 -7.65 -3.35 0.02
CA GLY A 145 -7.30 -2.67 1.27
C GLY A 145 -7.43 -1.15 1.15
N VAL A 146 -7.52 -0.48 2.28
CA VAL A 146 -7.69 0.98 2.37
C VAL A 146 -6.67 1.57 3.34
N VAL A 147 -6.05 2.69 2.96
CA VAL A 147 -5.06 3.42 3.75
C VAL A 147 -5.58 4.84 3.98
N ILE A 148 -5.90 5.18 5.22
CA ILE A 148 -6.41 6.49 5.63
C ILE A 148 -5.27 7.29 6.28
N VAL A 149 -4.91 8.42 5.68
CA VAL A 149 -3.89 9.35 6.20
C VAL A 149 -4.50 10.74 6.35
N ALA A 150 -5.18 10.95 7.47
CA ALA A 150 -5.93 12.16 7.77
C ALA A 150 -5.30 12.93 8.94
N GLU A 151 -4.06 13.40 8.73
CA GLU A 151 -3.22 13.99 9.77
C GLU A 151 -2.92 15.48 9.58
N HIS A 152 -2.79 15.95 8.34
CA HIS A 152 -2.55 17.37 8.01
C HIS A 152 -3.71 18.02 7.25
N GLY A 153 -3.68 19.35 7.12
CA GLY A 153 -4.58 20.15 6.30
C GLY A 153 -5.18 21.32 7.09
N ASN A 154 -5.81 22.27 6.42
CA ASN A 154 -6.45 23.40 7.09
C ASN A 154 -7.79 22.97 7.70
N TYR A 155 -7.80 22.57 8.97
CA TYR A 155 -9.00 22.20 9.73
C TYR A 155 -9.12 23.07 10.98
N PRO A 156 -10.35 23.36 11.46
CA PRO A 156 -10.57 24.12 12.68
C PRO A 156 -10.00 23.39 13.90
N THR A 157 -9.75 24.17 14.96
CA THR A 157 -9.33 23.67 16.28
C THR A 157 -10.41 24.02 17.28
N ASP A 158 -10.75 23.11 18.20
CA ASP A 158 -11.74 23.37 19.25
C ASP A 158 -11.16 24.22 20.41
N LEU A 159 -12.02 24.62 21.35
CA LEU A 159 -11.61 25.38 22.54
C LEU A 159 -10.66 24.62 23.49
N LYS A 160 -10.48 23.31 23.29
CA LYS A 160 -9.57 22.45 24.06
C LYS A 160 -8.22 22.27 23.36
N GLY A 161 -8.05 22.83 22.16
CA GLY A 161 -6.84 22.67 21.34
C GLY A 161 -6.83 21.44 20.44
N HIS A 162 -7.93 20.69 20.33
CA HIS A 162 -8.01 19.53 19.44
C HIS A 162 -8.14 19.97 17.98
N TRP A 163 -7.27 19.45 17.12
CA TRP A 163 -7.34 19.66 15.68
C TRP A 163 -8.40 18.75 15.07
N LEU A 164 -9.46 19.34 14.49
CA LEU A 164 -10.68 18.64 14.06
C LEU A 164 -10.51 17.95 12.69
N LEU A 165 -9.57 17.01 12.66
CA LEU A 165 -9.18 16.24 11.48
C LEU A 165 -10.25 15.19 11.10
N PRO A 166 -10.52 14.98 9.81
CA PRO A 166 -11.72 14.28 9.32
C PRO A 166 -11.60 12.74 9.35
N ARG A 167 -10.85 12.17 10.29
CA ARG A 167 -10.50 10.73 10.33
C ARG A 167 -11.74 9.84 10.39
N TRP A 168 -12.60 10.07 11.38
CA TRP A 168 -13.88 9.38 11.56
C TRP A 168 -14.78 9.54 10.33
N TRP A 169 -14.89 10.75 9.79
CA TRP A 169 -15.75 11.02 8.62
C TRP A 169 -15.29 10.24 7.38
N ILE A 170 -13.98 10.21 7.08
CA ILE A 170 -13.44 9.40 5.98
C ILE A 170 -13.69 7.90 6.23
N TYR A 171 -13.42 7.41 7.44
CA TYR A 171 -13.65 6.01 7.81
C TYR A 171 -15.13 5.62 7.68
N GLN A 172 -16.06 6.48 8.11
CA GLN A 172 -17.50 6.27 7.97
C GLN A 172 -17.93 6.09 6.50
N GLN A 173 -17.35 6.87 5.56
CA GLN A 173 -17.63 6.69 4.13
C GLN A 173 -17.15 5.33 3.61
N VAL A 174 -16.04 4.80 4.14
CA VAL A 174 -15.52 3.46 3.78
C VAL A 174 -16.43 2.36 4.33
N ILE A 175 -16.82 2.44 5.61
CA ILE A 175 -17.74 1.49 6.24
C ILE A 175 -19.08 1.44 5.50
N LYS A 176 -19.62 2.58 5.07
CA LYS A 176 -20.84 2.63 4.25
C LYS A 176 -20.71 1.83 2.95
N VAL A 177 -19.56 1.85 2.28
CA VAL A 177 -19.30 1.02 1.09
C VAL A 177 -19.18 -0.47 1.47
N PHE A 178 -18.58 -0.79 2.62
CA PHE A 178 -18.50 -2.18 3.10
C PHE A 178 -19.89 -2.77 3.37
N GLU A 179 -20.75 -2.01 4.07
CA GLU A 179 -22.14 -2.36 4.34
C GLU A 179 -22.95 -2.52 3.03
N GLN A 180 -22.77 -1.61 2.05
CA GLN A 180 -23.46 -1.65 0.76
C GLN A 180 -23.03 -2.82 -0.14
N SER A 181 -21.74 -3.17 -0.13
CA SER A 181 -21.17 -4.24 -0.96
C SER A 181 -21.13 -5.60 -0.26
N ASN A 182 -21.58 -5.68 1.00
CA ASN A 182 -21.50 -6.84 1.88
C ASN A 182 -20.08 -7.49 1.90
N ARG A 183 -19.06 -6.64 1.88
CA ARG A 183 -17.64 -7.03 1.80
C ARG A 183 -16.77 -6.02 2.54
N SER A 184 -15.94 -6.49 3.45
CA SER A 184 -14.90 -5.69 4.11
C SER A 184 -13.51 -6.00 3.56
N VAL A 185 -12.57 -5.07 3.76
CA VAL A 185 -11.13 -5.25 3.51
C VAL A 185 -10.33 -4.60 4.65
N PRO A 186 -9.06 -4.98 4.85
CA PRO A 186 -8.21 -4.35 5.86
C PRO A 186 -8.11 -2.83 5.67
N VAL A 187 -8.31 -2.09 6.76
CA VAL A 187 -8.17 -0.63 6.81
C VAL A 187 -7.00 -0.27 7.72
N PHE A 188 -5.98 0.36 7.15
CA PHE A 188 -4.94 1.05 7.92
C PHE A 188 -5.39 2.49 8.15
N ASN A 189 -5.41 2.93 9.42
CA ASN A 189 -5.73 4.31 9.78
C ASN A 189 -4.56 4.94 10.55
N ASP A 190 -4.02 6.04 10.02
CA ASP A 190 -2.84 6.68 10.58
C ASP A 190 -3.08 7.37 11.94
N LYS A 191 -2.14 7.11 12.86
CA LYS A 191 -1.92 7.80 14.14
C LYS A 191 -3.01 7.65 15.21
N HIS A 192 -4.18 8.24 15.02
CA HIS A 192 -5.28 8.28 16.00
C HIS A 192 -6.60 7.92 15.33
N LEU A 193 -7.59 7.40 16.06
CA LEU A 193 -8.92 7.10 15.47
C LEU A 193 -9.72 8.39 15.20
N SER A 194 -10.04 9.17 16.24
CA SER A 194 -10.68 10.49 16.13
C SER A 194 -10.17 11.43 17.22
N TYR A 195 -10.51 12.72 17.13
CA TYR A 195 -10.36 13.68 18.23
C TYR A 195 -11.45 13.50 19.30
N SER A 196 -12.60 12.94 18.93
CA SER A 196 -13.72 12.63 19.83
C SER A 196 -13.60 11.20 20.33
N TRP A 197 -13.87 11.00 21.62
CA TRP A 197 -13.90 9.66 22.22
C TRP A 197 -15.01 8.79 21.62
N ASP A 198 -16.22 9.36 21.45
CA ASP A 198 -17.38 8.60 20.96
C ASP A 198 -17.17 8.16 19.50
N ASP A 199 -16.61 9.03 18.67
CA ASP A 199 -16.21 8.70 17.28
C ASP A 199 -15.11 7.62 17.24
N ALA A 200 -14.10 7.75 18.11
CA ALA A 200 -13.00 6.79 18.19
C ALA A 200 -13.49 5.43 18.67
N LYS A 201 -14.39 5.40 19.66
CA LYS A 201 -15.06 4.18 20.11
C LYS A 201 -15.92 3.58 19.00
N TRP A 202 -16.68 4.40 18.28
CA TRP A 202 -17.49 3.94 17.14
C TRP A 202 -16.62 3.28 16.05
N MET A 203 -15.47 3.86 15.71
CA MET A 203 -14.52 3.26 14.76
C MET A 203 -13.97 1.92 15.25
N PHE A 204 -13.67 1.81 16.55
CA PHE A 204 -13.22 0.56 17.16
C PHE A 204 -14.32 -0.50 17.23
N ASP A 205 -15.54 -0.13 17.60
CA ASP A 205 -16.68 -1.05 17.63
C ASP A 205 -16.96 -1.56 16.20
N LYS A 206 -16.98 -0.66 15.20
CA LYS A 206 -17.17 -1.00 13.78
C LYS A 206 -16.06 -1.83 13.16
N SER A 207 -14.83 -1.82 13.69
CA SER A 207 -13.75 -2.69 13.18
C SER A 207 -13.86 -4.14 13.65
N ARG A 208 -14.88 -4.47 14.46
CA ARG A 208 -15.17 -5.80 15.01
C ARG A 208 -16.45 -6.44 14.43
N GLU A 209 -17.14 -5.74 13.53
CA GLU A 209 -18.27 -6.22 12.74
C GLU A 209 -17.79 -6.89 11.43
#